data_AF-I7KTD7-F1
#
_entry.id   AF-I7KTD7-F1
#
_cell.length_a   1.000
_cell.length_b   1.000
_cell.length_c   1.000
_cell.angle_alpha   90.00
_cell.angle_beta   90.00
_cell.angle_gamma   90.00
#
_symmetry.space_group_name_H-M   'P 1'
#
loop_
_entity.id
_entity.type
_entity.pdbx_description
1 polymer ?
#
loop_
_entity_poly.entity_id
_entity_poly.type
_entity_poly.pdbx_seq_one_letter_code
_entity_poly.pdbx_strand_id
1 'polypeptide(L)'
;MLKNDGVIHIAAGRNRKEKIWVNKEMKWSELVEKLSSTIRTHETVEEYKAMTKQEQDDIKDVGGFVGGSLKDGRRKNTHVISRSLITLDADHVKDDLLYKIDEKLKCAYCIYSTHKHTKENPRLRIVIPLKRAVTPDEYQAVSRKVAEDLGLDNFDGTTFEAARLMYWPSTSKDGEYIFKVYDDKWLDPDKVLVLFGKLFHLKKFKLI
;
A
#
# COMPACT_ATOMS: atom_id res chain seq x y z
N MET A 1 13.12 -10.51 14.46
CA MET A 1 11.72 -10.39 14.93
C MET A 1 11.42 -8.90 15.12
N LEU A 2 10.29 -8.40 14.63
CA LEU A 2 9.90 -7.00 14.82
C LEU A 2 9.57 -6.76 16.29
N LYS A 3 10.05 -5.66 16.86
CA LYS A 3 9.76 -5.21 18.22
C LYS A 3 8.35 -4.62 18.32
N ASN A 4 7.89 -3.92 17.28
CA ASN A 4 6.56 -3.31 17.24
C ASN A 4 5.62 -4.18 16.39
N ASP A 5 5.12 -5.24 17.02
CA ASP A 5 4.20 -6.18 16.39
C ASP A 5 2.81 -6.13 17.04
N GLY A 6 1.81 -6.54 16.28
CA GLY A 6 0.41 -6.41 16.66
C GLY A 6 -0.49 -7.10 15.65
N VAL A 7 -1.77 -7.24 15.98
CA VAL A 7 -2.75 -7.84 15.08
C VAL A 7 -3.20 -6.81 14.06
N ILE A 8 -3.21 -7.21 12.80
CA ILE A 8 -3.78 -6.46 11.68
C ILE A 8 -4.87 -7.29 11.00
N HIS A 9 -5.78 -6.59 10.32
CA HIS A 9 -6.84 -7.19 9.53
C HIS A 9 -6.56 -6.99 8.05
N ILE A 10 -6.62 -8.07 7.27
CA ILE A 10 -6.58 -8.00 5.82
C ILE A 10 -7.73 -8.81 5.21
N ALA A 11 -8.12 -8.47 3.99
CA ALA A 11 -8.97 -9.31 3.17
C ALA A 11 -8.14 -9.80 1.99
N ALA A 12 -7.94 -11.12 1.86
CA ALA A 12 -7.08 -11.70 0.85
C ALA A 12 -7.90 -12.34 -0.29
N GLY A 13 -7.40 -12.21 -1.52
CA GLY A 13 -7.98 -12.79 -2.72
C GLY A 13 -6.94 -13.54 -3.54
N ARG A 14 -7.38 -14.58 -4.27
CA ARG A 14 -6.49 -15.39 -5.14
C ARG A 14 -6.05 -14.65 -6.39
N ASN A 15 -6.84 -13.66 -6.82
CA ASN A 15 -6.53 -12.76 -7.93
C ASN A 15 -7.40 -11.50 -7.85
N ARG A 16 -7.16 -10.51 -8.72
CA ARG A 16 -7.92 -9.24 -8.75
C ARG A 16 -9.41 -9.39 -9.08
N LYS A 17 -9.76 -10.48 -9.75
CA LYS A 17 -11.13 -10.85 -10.19
C LYS A 17 -11.89 -11.64 -9.12
N GLU A 18 -11.28 -11.91 -7.97
CA GLU A 18 -11.89 -12.68 -6.89
C GLU A 18 -13.21 -12.03 -6.43
N LYS A 19 -14.25 -12.86 -6.34
CA LYS A 19 -15.61 -12.42 -6.00
C LYS A 19 -15.84 -12.36 -4.49
N ILE A 20 -15.15 -13.24 -3.75
CA ILE A 20 -15.25 -13.37 -2.30
C ILE A 20 -13.82 -13.32 -1.74
N TRP A 21 -13.50 -12.20 -1.12
CA TRP A 21 -12.24 -11.96 -0.43
C TRP A 21 -12.37 -12.46 1.01
N VAL A 22 -11.36 -13.19 1.48
CA VAL A 22 -11.37 -13.83 2.80
C VAL A 22 -10.76 -12.88 3.82
N ASN A 23 -11.56 -12.40 4.77
CA ASN A 23 -11.06 -11.63 5.90
C ASN A 23 -10.18 -12.53 6.80
N LYS A 24 -9.04 -12.01 7.23
CA LYS A 24 -8.07 -12.68 8.08
C LYS A 24 -7.51 -11.71 9.11
N GLU A 25 -7.27 -12.25 10.29
CA GLU A 25 -6.40 -11.63 11.28
C GLU A 25 -5.02 -12.27 11.18
N MET A 26 -3.98 -11.44 11.27
CA MET A 26 -2.60 -11.90 11.27
C MET A 26 -1.71 -10.90 12.00
N LYS A 27 -0.49 -11.31 12.35
CA LYS A 27 0.50 -10.38 12.87
C LYS A 27 1.04 -9.46 11.78
N TRP A 28 1.44 -8.25 12.15
CA TRP A 28 2.17 -7.35 11.24
C TRP A 28 3.47 -8.01 10.77
N SER A 29 4.19 -8.67 11.68
CA SER A 29 5.40 -9.44 11.36
C SER A 29 5.18 -10.53 10.31
N GLU A 30 4.06 -11.25 10.37
CA GLU A 30 3.69 -12.27 9.37
C GLU A 30 3.42 -11.64 7.99
N LEU A 31 2.80 -10.45 7.93
CA LEU A 31 2.58 -9.76 6.66
C LEU A 31 3.90 -9.25 6.08
N VAL A 32 4.76 -8.67 6.93
CA VAL A 32 6.11 -8.22 6.54
C VAL A 32 6.93 -9.40 6.01
N GLU A 33 6.91 -10.54 6.68
CA GLU A 33 7.60 -11.76 6.22
C GLU A 33 7.05 -12.22 4.86
N LYS A 34 5.73 -12.28 4.71
CA LYS A 34 5.09 -12.61 3.44
C LYS A 34 5.49 -11.66 2.31
N LEU A 35 5.61 -10.36 2.59
CA LEU A 35 6.02 -9.35 1.62
C LEU A 35 7.54 -9.31 1.40
N SER A 36 8.35 -9.95 2.25
CA SER A 36 9.81 -9.95 2.10
C SER A 36 10.33 -10.82 0.95
N SER A 37 9.47 -11.66 0.39
CA SER A 37 9.75 -12.55 -0.73
C SER A 37 8.80 -12.29 -1.89
N THR A 38 9.25 -12.54 -3.12
CA THR A 38 8.45 -12.35 -4.34
C THR A 38 8.26 -13.67 -5.07
N ILE A 39 7.13 -13.80 -5.79
CA ILE A 39 6.92 -14.90 -6.73
C ILE A 39 7.60 -14.56 -8.05
N ARG A 40 8.52 -15.43 -8.49
CA ARG A 40 9.17 -15.29 -9.80
C ARG A 40 8.29 -15.84 -10.91
N THR A 41 7.97 -15.00 -11.88
CA THR A 41 7.23 -15.35 -13.09
C THR A 41 8.20 -15.77 -14.21
N HIS A 42 7.68 -16.33 -15.31
CA HIS A 42 8.49 -17.02 -16.32
C HIS A 42 9.07 -16.10 -17.40
N GLU A 43 8.50 -14.92 -17.57
CA GLU A 43 8.91 -13.93 -18.56
C GLU A 43 10.08 -13.07 -18.05
N THR A 44 10.85 -12.49 -18.97
CA THR A 44 11.81 -11.42 -18.68
C THR A 44 11.11 -10.08 -18.47
N VAL A 45 11.82 -9.11 -17.91
CA VAL A 45 11.35 -7.72 -17.83
C VAL A 45 11.02 -7.16 -19.23
N GLU A 46 11.84 -7.45 -20.24
CA GLU A 46 11.61 -7.01 -21.62
C GLU A 46 10.37 -7.67 -22.24
N GLU A 47 10.22 -8.99 -22.06
CA GLU A 47 9.04 -9.75 -22.51
C GLU A 47 7.77 -9.17 -21.87
N TYR A 48 7.79 -8.94 -20.54
CA TYR A 48 6.67 -8.35 -19.81
C TYR A 48 6.31 -6.95 -20.33
N LYS A 49 7.31 -6.10 -20.60
CA LYS A 49 7.10 -4.74 -21.14
C LYS A 49 6.46 -4.76 -22.53
N ALA A 50 6.77 -5.76 -23.36
CA ALA A 50 6.22 -5.90 -24.71
C ALA A 50 4.77 -6.42 -24.74
N MET A 51 4.27 -7.00 -23.64
CA MET A 51 2.92 -7.53 -23.53
C MET A 51 1.85 -6.44 -23.48
N THR A 52 0.63 -6.82 -23.85
CA THR A 52 -0.55 -5.98 -23.65
C THR A 52 -0.81 -5.72 -22.17
N LYS A 53 -1.53 -4.64 -21.86
CA LYS A 53 -1.94 -4.33 -20.47
C LYS A 53 -2.70 -5.49 -19.81
N GLN A 54 -3.53 -6.20 -20.57
CA GLN A 54 -4.33 -7.32 -20.05
C GLN A 54 -3.43 -8.50 -19.65
N GLU A 55 -2.47 -8.88 -20.50
CA GLU A 55 -1.48 -9.93 -20.21
C GLU A 55 -0.60 -9.54 -19.03
N GLN A 56 -0.12 -8.29 -18.99
CA GLN A 56 0.63 -7.77 -17.85
C GLN A 56 -0.15 -7.86 -16.54
N ASP A 57 -1.44 -7.49 -16.58
CA ASP A 57 -2.34 -7.58 -15.43
C ASP A 57 -2.63 -9.02 -15.02
N ASP A 58 -2.66 -9.98 -15.95
CA ASP A 58 -2.87 -11.39 -15.65
C ASP A 58 -1.61 -12.07 -15.09
N ILE A 59 -0.42 -11.79 -15.62
CA ILE A 59 0.85 -12.37 -15.16
C ILE A 59 1.24 -11.87 -13.76
N LYS A 60 1.13 -10.57 -13.50
CA LYS A 60 1.51 -10.01 -12.20
C LYS A 60 0.59 -10.45 -11.06
N ASP A 61 -0.61 -10.92 -11.40
CA ASP A 61 -1.70 -11.20 -10.49
C ASP A 61 -1.57 -12.59 -9.86
N VAL A 62 -0.67 -12.66 -8.88
CA VAL A 62 -0.48 -13.82 -8.01
C VAL A 62 -1.34 -13.72 -6.74
N GLY A 63 -2.46 -12.97 -6.83
CA GLY A 63 -3.32 -12.61 -5.71
C GLY A 63 -2.94 -11.29 -5.06
N GLY A 64 -3.69 -10.93 -4.01
CA GLY A 64 -3.44 -9.71 -3.27
C GLY A 64 -4.25 -9.60 -1.99
N PHE A 65 -4.22 -8.42 -1.40
CA PHE A 65 -4.94 -8.10 -0.18
C PHE A 65 -5.50 -6.67 -0.19
N VAL A 66 -6.59 -6.46 0.52
CA VAL A 66 -6.99 -5.14 1.03
C VAL A 66 -6.53 -5.07 2.48
N GLY A 67 -5.89 -3.96 2.88
CA GLY A 67 -5.37 -3.74 4.23
C GLY A 67 -6.43 -3.44 5.29
N GLY A 68 -7.47 -4.26 5.35
CA GLY A 68 -8.63 -4.10 6.22
C GLY A 68 -9.66 -5.22 6.07
N SER A 69 -10.85 -5.05 6.62
CA SER A 69 -11.93 -6.03 6.55
C SER A 69 -13.04 -5.62 5.57
N LEU A 70 -13.60 -6.60 4.87
CA LEU A 70 -14.68 -6.41 3.91
C LEU A 70 -15.97 -7.08 4.37
N LYS A 71 -17.09 -6.36 4.28
CA LYS A 71 -18.44 -6.88 4.47
C LYS A 71 -18.75 -7.88 3.35
N ASP A 72 -19.22 -9.06 3.73
CA ASP A 72 -19.58 -10.16 2.82
C ASP A 72 -18.45 -10.57 1.85
N GLY A 73 -17.19 -10.27 2.20
CA GLY A 73 -16.03 -10.51 1.36
C GLY A 73 -16.03 -9.73 0.03
N ARG A 74 -16.84 -8.67 -0.10
CA ARG A 74 -16.97 -7.93 -1.36
C ARG A 74 -16.02 -6.75 -1.40
N ARG A 75 -15.14 -6.72 -2.41
CA ARG A 75 -14.25 -5.59 -2.66
C ARG A 75 -14.96 -4.47 -3.43
N LYS A 76 -15.76 -3.68 -2.70
CA LYS A 76 -16.39 -2.44 -3.15
C LYS A 76 -16.22 -1.39 -2.05
N ASN A 77 -16.10 -0.10 -2.39
CA ASN A 77 -15.90 0.95 -1.39
C ASN A 77 -16.98 0.95 -0.29
N THR A 78 -18.24 0.68 -0.65
CA THR A 78 -19.37 0.58 0.30
C THR A 78 -19.34 -0.67 1.20
N HIS A 79 -18.45 -1.63 0.92
CA HIS A 79 -18.32 -2.87 1.67
C HIS A 79 -17.02 -2.91 2.47
N VAL A 80 -16.22 -1.85 2.48
CA VAL A 80 -15.07 -1.76 3.38
C VAL A 80 -15.59 -1.44 4.77
N ILE A 81 -15.33 -2.33 5.73
CA ILE A 81 -15.73 -2.13 7.13
C ILE A 81 -14.70 -1.23 7.82
N SER A 82 -13.42 -1.53 7.61
CA SER A 82 -12.31 -0.82 8.25
C SER A 82 -11.02 -1.00 7.47
N ARG A 83 -10.03 -0.16 7.76
CA ARG A 83 -8.64 -0.29 7.30
C ARG A 83 -7.71 -0.35 8.51
N SER A 84 -6.86 -1.36 8.55
CA SER A 84 -5.80 -1.52 9.56
C SER A 84 -4.43 -1.08 9.02
N LEU A 85 -4.31 -0.92 7.69
CA LEU A 85 -3.10 -0.52 6.99
C LEU A 85 -3.37 0.65 6.03
N ILE A 86 -2.44 1.61 6.01
CA ILE A 86 -2.27 2.47 4.83
C ILE A 86 -1.47 1.72 3.79
N THR A 87 -1.92 1.78 2.54
CA THR A 87 -1.23 1.20 1.39
C THR A 87 -1.12 2.26 0.30
N LEU A 88 0.11 2.64 -0.06
CA LEU A 88 0.40 3.65 -1.09
C LEU A 88 1.09 2.98 -2.28
N ASP A 89 0.53 3.12 -3.49
CA ASP A 89 1.12 2.64 -4.75
C ASP A 89 1.88 3.80 -5.42
N ALA A 90 3.21 3.78 -5.32
CA ALA A 90 4.10 4.79 -5.87
C ALA A 90 4.55 4.37 -7.28
N ASP A 91 3.79 4.81 -8.29
CA ASP A 91 4.05 4.53 -9.71
C ASP A 91 4.94 5.58 -10.39
N HIS A 92 5.13 6.74 -9.75
CA HIS A 92 5.88 7.88 -10.27
C HIS A 92 6.99 8.30 -9.29
N VAL A 93 7.80 7.34 -8.86
CA VAL A 93 8.85 7.56 -7.85
C VAL A 93 9.88 8.58 -8.35
N LYS A 94 9.93 9.72 -7.67
CA LYS A 94 11.00 10.73 -7.83
C LYS A 94 12.20 10.36 -6.97
N ASP A 95 13.39 10.86 -7.34
CA ASP A 95 14.67 10.53 -6.68
C ASP A 95 14.68 10.76 -5.16
N ASP A 96 13.85 11.68 -4.67
CA ASP A 96 13.80 12.06 -3.25
C ASP A 96 12.76 11.28 -2.41
N LEU A 97 11.96 10.38 -3.00
CA LEU A 97 10.89 9.69 -2.28
C LEU A 97 11.41 8.85 -1.11
N LEU A 98 12.45 8.04 -1.35
CA LEU A 98 13.01 7.18 -0.30
C LEU A 98 13.60 8.02 0.86
N TYR A 99 14.30 9.12 0.52
CA TYR A 99 14.80 10.06 1.52
C TYR A 99 13.65 10.70 2.32
N LYS A 100 12.58 11.14 1.66
CA LYS A 100 11.39 11.68 2.34
C LYS A 100 10.72 10.64 3.24
N ILE A 101 10.67 9.38 2.83
CA ILE A 101 10.13 8.31 3.68
C ILE A 101 10.96 8.21 4.96
N ASP A 102 12.27 8.07 4.86
CA ASP A 102 13.14 7.93 6.04
C ASP A 102 13.11 9.19 6.94
N GLU A 103 13.01 10.39 6.34
CA GLU A 103 12.96 11.66 7.05
C GLU A 103 11.59 11.99 7.68
N LYS A 104 10.48 11.68 7.00
CA LYS A 104 9.14 12.14 7.40
C LYS A 104 8.30 11.06 8.04
N LEU A 105 8.46 9.80 7.64
CA LEU A 105 7.65 8.70 8.13
C LEU A 105 8.22 8.11 9.42
N LYS A 106 7.91 8.75 10.56
CA LYS A 106 8.38 8.34 11.90
C LYS A 106 7.47 7.29 12.55
N CYS A 107 7.24 6.18 11.83
CA CYS A 107 6.46 5.04 12.29
C CYS A 107 6.90 3.76 11.57
N ALA A 108 6.43 2.59 11.99
CA ALA A 108 6.66 1.35 11.26
C ALA A 108 6.17 1.42 9.81
N TYR A 109 6.91 0.83 8.87
CA TYR A 109 6.48 0.60 7.50
C TYR A 109 7.26 -0.53 6.85
N CYS A 110 6.72 -1.08 5.77
CA CYS A 110 7.52 -1.82 4.79
C CYS A 110 7.32 -1.25 3.39
N ILE A 111 8.32 -1.46 2.55
CA ILE A 111 8.33 -1.09 1.13
C ILE A 111 8.61 -2.35 0.33
N TYR A 112 7.87 -2.55 -0.76
CA TYR A 112 8.21 -3.57 -1.73
C TYR A 112 7.98 -3.09 -3.17
N SER A 113 8.77 -3.60 -4.12
CA SER A 113 8.64 -3.20 -5.52
C SER A 113 7.39 -3.79 -6.19
N THR A 114 6.85 -3.07 -7.19
CA THR A 114 5.81 -3.62 -8.06
C THR A 114 6.44 -4.49 -9.16
N HIS A 115 5.62 -5.28 -9.85
CA HIS A 115 6.09 -6.10 -10.98
C HIS A 115 6.75 -5.27 -12.10
N LYS A 116 6.35 -4.00 -12.24
CA LYS A 116 6.85 -3.08 -13.27
C LYS A 116 8.10 -2.32 -12.86
N HIS A 117 8.63 -2.57 -11.66
CA HIS A 117 9.81 -1.90 -11.16
C HIS A 117 11.05 -2.22 -12.02
N THR A 118 11.81 -1.18 -12.40
CA THR A 118 13.21 -1.30 -12.83
C THR A 118 14.04 -0.19 -12.18
N LYS A 119 15.37 -0.26 -12.29
CA LYS A 119 16.28 0.78 -11.78
C LYS A 119 16.00 2.14 -12.40
N GLU A 120 15.65 2.17 -13.69
CA GLU A 120 15.37 3.38 -14.46
C GLU A 120 13.94 3.90 -14.26
N ASN A 121 13.01 3.02 -13.85
CA ASN A 121 11.63 3.37 -13.57
C ASN A 121 11.19 2.75 -12.23
N PRO A 122 11.64 3.29 -11.09
CA PRO A 122 11.32 2.72 -9.81
C PRO A 122 9.82 2.81 -9.54
N ARG A 123 9.22 1.67 -9.18
CA ARG A 123 7.82 1.58 -8.72
C ARG A 123 7.75 0.78 -7.44
N LEU A 124 7.12 1.36 -6.42
CA LEU A 124 7.16 0.85 -5.05
C LEU A 124 5.77 0.87 -4.43
N ARG A 125 5.54 -0.01 -3.46
CA ARG A 125 4.39 0.02 -2.57
C ARG A 125 4.87 0.24 -1.16
N ILE A 126 4.22 1.16 -0.44
CA ILE A 126 4.49 1.43 0.96
C ILE A 126 3.29 0.94 1.78
N VAL A 127 3.55 0.13 2.80
CA VAL A 127 2.54 -0.40 3.72
C VAL A 127 2.86 0.04 5.13
N ILE A 128 1.89 0.65 5.80
CA ILE A 128 2.06 1.28 7.12
C ILE A 128 0.96 0.74 8.05
N PRO A 129 1.31 0.06 9.16
CA PRO A 129 0.34 -0.38 10.15
C PRO A 129 -0.20 0.79 10.98
N LEU A 130 -1.51 0.77 11.25
CA LEU A 130 -2.21 1.77 12.05
C LEU A 130 -2.45 1.26 13.47
N LYS A 131 -2.18 2.09 14.47
CA LYS A 131 -2.39 1.81 15.90
C LYS A 131 -3.83 1.43 16.25
N ARG A 132 -4.81 1.91 15.48
CA ARG A 132 -6.21 1.48 15.50
C ARG A 132 -6.72 1.35 14.07
N ALA A 133 -7.70 0.48 13.86
CA ALA A 133 -8.42 0.46 12.61
C ALA A 133 -9.18 1.80 12.40
N VAL A 134 -9.28 2.20 11.14
CA VAL A 134 -9.96 3.44 10.72
C VAL A 134 -11.13 3.13 9.79
N THR A 135 -12.12 4.00 9.76
CA THR A 135 -13.24 3.91 8.80
C THR A 135 -12.76 4.16 7.36
N PRO A 136 -13.57 3.85 6.33
CA PRO A 136 -13.22 4.17 4.94
C PRO A 136 -12.95 5.67 4.68
N ASP A 137 -13.64 6.56 5.39
CA ASP A 137 -13.47 8.01 5.24
C ASP A 137 -12.21 8.50 5.98
N GLU A 138 -11.98 8.01 7.20
CA GLU A 138 -10.74 8.27 7.93
C GLU A 138 -9.53 7.76 7.14
N TYR A 139 -9.62 6.57 6.52
CA TYR A 139 -8.56 6.03 5.66
C TYR A 139 -8.19 7.02 4.55
N GLN A 140 -9.17 7.58 3.85
CA GLN A 140 -8.93 8.55 2.78
C GLN A 140 -8.20 9.78 3.31
N ALA A 141 -8.63 10.33 4.45
CA ALA A 141 -8.01 11.51 5.05
C ALA A 141 -6.57 11.23 5.51
N VAL A 142 -6.36 10.15 6.27
CA VAL A 142 -5.05 9.80 6.83
C VAL A 142 -4.06 9.44 5.72
N SER A 143 -4.46 8.59 4.76
CA SER A 143 -3.58 8.16 3.66
C SER A 143 -3.18 9.33 2.76
N ARG A 144 -4.11 10.25 2.44
CA ARG A 144 -3.79 11.48 1.71
C ARG A 144 -2.85 12.39 2.48
N LYS A 145 -3.03 12.52 3.80
CA LYS A 145 -2.15 13.36 4.61
C LYS A 145 -0.72 12.82 4.63
N VAL A 146 -0.57 11.51 4.84
CA VAL A 146 0.73 10.84 4.77
C VAL A 146 1.36 11.01 3.39
N ALA A 147 0.60 10.81 2.31
CA ALA A 147 1.09 10.99 0.95
C ALA A 147 1.47 12.44 0.62
N GLU A 148 0.76 13.44 1.16
CA GLU A 148 1.10 14.87 1.01
C GLU A 148 2.49 15.16 1.58
N ASP A 149 2.81 14.64 2.77
CA ASP A 149 4.11 14.83 3.43
C ASP A 149 5.28 14.15 2.66
N LEU A 150 4.97 13.11 1.89
CA LEU A 150 5.92 12.39 1.03
C LEU A 150 5.98 12.93 -0.42
N GLY A 151 5.11 13.89 -0.76
CA GLY A 151 4.94 14.40 -2.13
C GLY A 151 3.88 13.60 -2.89
N LEU A 152 2.68 14.17 -2.98
CA LEU A 152 1.48 13.51 -3.49
C LEU A 152 1.62 12.95 -4.92
N ASP A 153 2.38 13.65 -5.78
CA ASP A 153 2.58 13.28 -7.19
C ASP A 153 3.34 11.97 -7.40
N ASN A 154 3.95 11.40 -6.35
CA ASN A 154 4.60 10.10 -6.44
C ASN A 154 3.60 8.94 -6.57
N PHE A 155 2.35 9.15 -6.13
CA PHE A 155 1.38 8.09 -5.88
C PHE A 155 0.26 8.06 -6.89
N ASP A 156 -0.19 6.85 -7.26
CA ASP A 156 -1.39 6.65 -8.05
C ASP A 156 -2.62 7.21 -7.31
N GLY A 157 -3.42 8.03 -7.99
CA GLY A 157 -4.55 8.73 -7.36
C GLY A 157 -5.63 7.80 -6.79
N THR A 158 -5.67 6.55 -7.24
CA THR A 158 -6.63 5.54 -6.77
C THR A 158 -6.16 4.81 -5.51
N THR A 159 -4.92 5.03 -5.06
CA THR A 159 -4.37 4.44 -3.83
C THR A 159 -5.16 4.82 -2.57
N PHE A 160 -5.86 5.96 -2.63
CA PHE A 160 -6.68 6.49 -1.54
C PHE A 160 -8.07 5.86 -1.48
N GLU A 161 -8.46 5.04 -2.46
CA GLU A 161 -9.73 4.32 -2.39
C GLU A 161 -9.69 3.24 -1.30
N ALA A 162 -10.70 3.23 -0.43
CA ALA A 162 -10.73 2.30 0.70
C ALA A 162 -10.71 0.82 0.27
N ALA A 163 -11.34 0.49 -0.87
CA ALA A 163 -11.37 -0.89 -1.40
C ALA A 163 -10.18 -1.23 -2.31
N ARG A 164 -9.18 -0.35 -2.40
CA ARG A 164 -7.96 -0.59 -3.19
C ARG A 164 -7.23 -1.81 -2.65
N LEU A 165 -6.97 -2.77 -3.53
CA LEU A 165 -6.12 -3.92 -3.23
C LEU A 165 -4.66 -3.59 -3.51
N MET A 166 -3.77 -4.29 -2.83
CA MET A 166 -2.35 -4.39 -3.16
C MET A 166 -2.05 -5.82 -3.61
N TYR A 167 -1.40 -5.96 -4.76
CA TYR A 167 -0.97 -7.28 -5.21
C TYR A 167 0.10 -7.81 -4.25
N TRP A 168 0.08 -9.12 -4.05
CA TRP A 168 1.25 -9.82 -3.53
C TRP A 168 2.43 -9.59 -4.49
N PRO A 169 3.67 -9.57 -3.98
CA PRO A 169 4.84 -9.34 -4.81
C PRO A 169 5.01 -10.47 -5.84
N SER A 170 5.14 -10.05 -7.09
CA SER A 170 5.58 -10.87 -8.21
C SER A 170 6.64 -10.10 -8.99
N THR A 171 7.56 -10.81 -9.63
CA THR A 171 8.67 -10.20 -10.36
C THR A 171 9.10 -11.12 -11.49
N SER A 172 9.31 -10.56 -12.68
CA SER A 172 9.89 -11.26 -13.83
C SER A 172 11.18 -12.02 -13.44
N LYS A 173 11.50 -13.09 -14.16
CA LYS A 173 12.58 -14.05 -13.77
C LYS A 173 13.94 -13.38 -13.56
N ASP A 174 14.20 -12.30 -14.29
CA ASP A 174 15.43 -11.51 -14.28
C ASP A 174 15.25 -10.10 -13.69
N GLY A 175 14.05 -9.78 -13.19
CA GLY A 175 13.74 -8.48 -12.58
C GLY A 175 14.35 -8.29 -11.18
N GLU A 176 14.52 -7.04 -10.77
CA GLU A 176 14.94 -6.71 -9.42
C GLU A 176 13.74 -6.65 -8.46
N TYR A 177 13.86 -7.33 -7.32
CA TYR A 177 12.89 -7.23 -6.23
C TYR A 177 13.48 -6.42 -5.08
N ILE A 178 12.85 -5.29 -4.77
CA ILE A 178 13.25 -4.45 -3.64
C ILE A 178 12.29 -4.75 -2.50
N PHE A 179 12.85 -5.00 -1.32
CA PHE A 179 12.11 -5.04 -0.07
C PHE A 179 12.87 -4.27 1.01
N LYS A 180 12.16 -3.42 1.77
CA LYS A 180 12.68 -2.72 2.94
C LYS A 180 11.66 -2.77 4.06
N VAL A 181 12.13 -2.83 5.29
CA VAL A 181 11.28 -2.72 6.49
C VAL A 181 11.94 -1.76 7.47
N TYR A 182 11.12 -0.92 8.08
CA TYR A 182 11.50 -0.08 9.20
C TYR A 182 10.57 -0.38 10.36
N ASP A 183 11.16 -0.76 11.50
CA ASP A 183 10.44 -1.17 12.70
C ASP A 183 10.44 -0.03 13.72
N ASP A 184 9.25 0.48 14.01
CA ASP A 184 9.00 1.55 14.98
C ASP A 184 7.52 1.47 15.41
N LYS A 185 7.09 2.39 16.27
CA LYS A 185 5.69 2.47 16.70
C LYS A 185 4.76 2.60 15.48
N TRP A 186 3.59 1.99 15.58
CA TRP A 186 2.58 2.10 14.52
C TRP A 186 2.03 3.52 14.42
N LEU A 187 1.61 3.90 13.22
CA LEU A 187 1.09 5.23 12.96
C LEU A 187 -0.21 5.43 13.75
N ASP A 188 -0.28 6.51 14.53
CA ASP A 188 -1.47 6.88 15.29
C ASP A 188 -2.40 7.73 14.39
N PRO A 189 -3.50 7.17 13.86
CA PRO A 189 -4.33 7.88 12.88
C PRO A 189 -5.00 9.12 13.47
N ASP A 190 -5.30 9.15 14.78
CA ASP A 190 -5.93 10.30 15.44
C ASP A 190 -5.04 11.53 15.39
N LYS A 191 -3.72 11.35 15.58
CA LYS A 191 -2.75 12.45 15.46
C LYS A 191 -2.72 13.00 14.03
N VAL A 192 -2.81 12.13 13.02
CA VAL A 192 -2.82 12.54 11.61
C VAL A 192 -4.13 13.27 11.26
N LEU A 193 -5.28 12.79 11.74
CA LEU A 193 -6.59 13.40 11.51
C LEU A 193 -6.67 14.81 12.11
N VAL A 194 -6.10 15.05 13.31
CA VAL A 194 -6.01 16.39 13.89
C VAL A 194 -5.21 17.35 13.00
N LEU A 195 -4.09 16.89 12.43
CA LEU A 195 -3.29 17.68 11.50
C LEU A 195 -4.05 17.95 10.19
N PHE A 196 -4.76 16.96 9.68
CA PHE A 196 -5.58 17.09 8.48
C PHE A 196 -6.69 18.13 8.66
N GLY A 197 -7.41 18.09 9.78
CA GLY A 197 -8.46 19.06 10.12
C GLY A 197 -7.93 20.50 10.21
N LYS A 198 -6.77 20.70 10.85
CA LYS A 198 -6.10 22.02 10.92
C LYS A 198 -5.74 22.55 9.53
N LEU A 199 -5.20 21.70 8.67
CA LEU A 199 -4.78 22.08 7.32
C LEU A 199 -5.99 22.41 6.42
N PHE A 200 -7.07 21.63 6.53
CA PHE A 200 -8.32 21.90 5.81
C PHE A 200 -8.90 23.27 6.18
N HIS A 201 -8.85 23.61 7.48
CA HIS A 201 -9.25 24.93 7.94
C HIS A 201 -8.35 26.04 7.38
N LEU A 202 -7.02 25.89 7.44
CA LEU A 202 -6.06 26.89 6.93
C LEU A 202 -6.15 27.11 5.41
N LYS A 203 -6.37 26.05 4.61
CA LYS A 203 -6.55 26.18 3.14
C LYS A 203 -7.85 26.91 2.79
N LYS A 204 -8.90 26.81 3.61
CA LYS A 204 -10.17 27.53 3.42
C LYS A 204 -10.02 29.05 3.64
N PHE A 205 -9.08 29.48 4.48
CA PHE A 205 -8.81 30.91 4.77
C PHE A 205 -7.81 31.58 3.83
N LYS A 206 -7.06 30.83 3.01
CA LYS A 206 -6.13 31.38 1.99
C LYS A 206 -6.78 31.67 0.63
N LEU A 207 -8.09 31.47 0.51
CA LEU A 207 -8.88 31.65 -0.72
C LEU A 207 -9.90 32.81 -0.60
N ILE A 208 -9.64 33.76 0.31
CA ILE A 208 -10.37 35.02 0.44
C ILE A 208 -9.37 36.16 0.25
#